data_AF-A0A127T4S9-F1
#
_entry.id   AF-A0A127T4S9-F1
#
_cell.length_a   1.000
_cell.length_b   1.000
_cell.length_c   1.000
_cell.angle_alpha   90.00
_cell.angle_beta   90.00
_cell.angle_gamma   90.00
#
_symmetry.space_group_name_H-M   'P 1'
#
loop_
_entity.id
_entity.type
_entity.pdbx_description
1 polymer ?
#
loop_
_entity_poly.entity_id
_entity_poly.type
_entity_poly.pdbx_seq_one_letter_code
_entity_poly.pdbx_strand_id
1 'polypeptide(L)'
;MKTTFITLLSIMTFLLVSMSCTTRESLSAEIPALSQDELIKRGKYLTTVAGCNDCHSPKVFTEQGPIPDTTRLLSGHPSDEPLPEVPANVQ
;
A
#
# COMPACT_ATOMS: atom_id res chain seq x y z
N MET A 1 -9.29 -58.58 -11.81
CA MET A 1 -8.18 -58.16 -10.92
C MET A 1 -7.49 -56.89 -11.39
N LYS A 2 -6.95 -56.80 -12.61
CA LYS A 2 -6.27 -55.57 -13.08
C LYS A 2 -7.22 -54.36 -13.21
N THR A 3 -8.42 -54.56 -13.74
CA THR A 3 -9.44 -53.50 -13.88
C THR A 3 -9.95 -53.00 -12.53
N THR A 4 -10.19 -53.91 -11.58
CA THR A 4 -10.57 -53.58 -10.19
C THR A 4 -9.48 -52.81 -9.44
N PHE A 5 -8.20 -53.08 -9.70
CA PHE A 5 -7.09 -52.30 -9.13
C PHE A 5 -7.00 -50.88 -9.71
N ILE A 6 -7.23 -50.73 -11.03
CA ILE A 6 -7.21 -49.42 -11.70
C ILE A 6 -8.39 -48.55 -11.23
N THR A 7 -9.57 -49.12 -11.05
CA THR A 7 -10.74 -48.39 -10.55
C THR A 7 -10.54 -47.91 -9.11
N LEU A 8 -9.96 -48.74 -8.24
CA LEU A 8 -9.67 -48.37 -6.84
C LEU A 8 -8.63 -47.25 -6.75
N LEU A 9 -7.58 -47.29 -7.57
CA LEU A 9 -6.56 -46.24 -7.61
C LEU A 9 -7.15 -44.91 -8.07
N SER A 10 -8.00 -44.92 -9.11
CA SER A 10 -8.64 -43.71 -9.64
C SER A 10 -9.58 -43.05 -8.61
N ILE A 11 -10.38 -43.85 -7.89
CA ILE A 11 -11.29 -43.36 -6.84
C ILE A 11 -10.49 -42.75 -5.68
N MET A 12 -9.40 -43.38 -5.25
CA MET A 12 -8.55 -42.86 -4.17
C MET A 12 -7.88 -41.54 -4.55
N THR A 13 -7.44 -41.42 -5.80
CA THR A 13 -6.84 -40.17 -6.32
C THR A 13 -7.87 -39.05 -6.38
N PHE A 14 -9.11 -39.34 -6.80
CA PHE A 14 -10.21 -38.38 -6.83
C PHE A 14 -10.61 -37.89 -5.42
N LEU A 15 -10.63 -38.79 -4.43
CA LEU A 15 -10.89 -38.47 -3.02
C LEU A 15 -9.81 -37.57 -2.41
N LEU A 16 -8.54 -37.81 -2.74
CA LEU A 16 -7.43 -36.97 -2.25
C LEU A 16 -7.47 -35.55 -2.86
N VAL A 17 -7.86 -35.44 -4.13
CA VAL A 17 -8.03 -34.16 -4.83
C VAL A 17 -9.21 -33.36 -4.27
N SER A 18 -10.34 -34.01 -3.96
CA SER A 18 -11.51 -33.32 -3.40
C SER A 18 -11.31 -32.84 -1.96
N MET A 19 -10.53 -33.56 -1.14
CA MET A 19 -10.13 -33.07 0.19
C MET A 19 -9.24 -31.82 0.12
N SER A 20 -8.34 -31.73 -0.88
CA SER A 20 -7.49 -30.54 -1.06
C SER A 20 -8.26 -29.29 -1.52
N CYS A 21 -9.44 -29.45 -2.15
CA CYS A 21 -10.31 -28.32 -2.50
C CYS A 21 -11.12 -27.79 -1.33
N THR A 22 -11.34 -28.59 -0.27
CA THR A 22 -12.19 -28.20 0.88
C THR A 22 -11.41 -27.48 1.98
N THR A 23 -10.09 -27.66 2.08
CA THR A 23 -9.24 -27.00 3.10
C THR A 23 -8.89 -25.54 2.83
N ARG A 24 -9.53 -24.89 1.84
CA ARG A 24 -9.53 -23.43 1.72
C ARG A 24 -10.56 -22.81 2.66
N GLU A 25 -10.52 -23.21 3.92
CA GLU A 25 -11.10 -22.38 4.96
C GLU A 25 -10.11 -21.23 5.15
N SER A 26 -10.57 -20.06 4.73
CA SER A 26 -9.90 -18.79 4.97
C SER A 26 -9.54 -18.74 6.46
N LEU A 27 -8.27 -18.97 6.79
CA LEU A 27 -7.67 -18.37 7.97
C LEU A 27 -7.68 -16.86 7.73
N SER A 28 -8.87 -16.26 7.85
CA SER A 28 -8.96 -14.87 8.24
C SER A 28 -8.57 -14.91 9.71
N ALA A 29 -7.25 -14.92 9.96
CA ALA A 29 -6.77 -14.42 11.22
C ALA A 29 -7.48 -13.08 11.42
N GLU A 30 -8.32 -13.00 12.43
CA GLU A 30 -8.98 -11.77 12.82
C GLU A 30 -7.86 -10.81 13.21
N ILE A 31 -7.43 -9.96 12.26
CA ILE A 31 -6.47 -8.92 12.57
C ILE A 31 -7.22 -8.00 13.52
N PRO A 32 -6.77 -7.86 14.78
CA PRO A 32 -7.45 -6.99 15.72
C PRO A 32 -7.56 -5.60 15.10
N ALA A 33 -8.78 -5.06 15.10
CA ALA A 33 -9.01 -3.74 14.57
C ALA A 33 -8.15 -2.74 15.34
N LEU A 34 -7.39 -1.93 14.62
CA LEU A 34 -6.58 -0.88 15.21
C LEU A 34 -7.50 0.14 15.90
N SER A 35 -7.11 0.58 17.09
CA SER A 35 -7.71 1.75 17.73
C SER A 35 -7.52 3.00 16.86
N GLN A 36 -8.30 4.05 17.14
CA GLN A 36 -8.17 5.31 16.42
C GLN A 36 -6.74 5.87 16.50
N ASP A 37 -6.12 5.83 17.68
CA ASP A 37 -4.75 6.30 17.88
C ASP A 37 -3.72 5.50 17.08
N GLU A 38 -3.91 4.18 16.99
CA GLU A 38 -3.06 3.31 16.17
C GLU A 38 -3.24 3.59 14.68
N LEU A 39 -4.46 3.87 14.22
CA LEU A 39 -4.72 4.29 12.85
C LEU A 39 -4.04 5.63 12.54
N ILE A 40 -4.12 6.60 13.44
CA ILE A 40 -3.45 7.91 13.29
C ILE A 40 -1.92 7.72 13.22
N LYS A 41 -1.34 6.94 14.14
CA LYS A 41 0.10 6.62 14.13
C LYS A 41 0.52 5.91 12.85
N ARG A 42 -0.29 4.96 12.37
CA ARG A 42 -0.07 4.25 11.11
C ARG A 42 -0.11 5.21 9.93
N GLY A 43 -1.09 6.13 9.88
CA GLY A 43 -1.18 7.16 8.84
C GLY A 43 0.05 8.06 8.81
N LYS A 44 0.50 8.52 9.99
CA LYS A 44 1.75 9.30 10.13
C LYS A 44 2.96 8.52 9.61
N TYR A 45 3.08 7.24 9.98
CA TYR A 45 4.16 6.38 9.49
C TYR A 45 4.14 6.28 7.96
N LEU A 46 2.99 5.93 7.37
CA LEU A 46 2.84 5.74 5.93
C LEU A 46 3.17 7.01 5.13
N THR A 47 2.63 8.16 5.54
CA THR A 47 2.89 9.45 4.87
C THR A 47 4.34 9.90 4.99
N THR A 48 5.04 9.51 6.07
CA THR A 48 6.47 9.79 6.25
C THR A 48 7.32 8.89 5.35
N VAL A 49 7.13 7.57 5.40
CA VAL A 49 7.98 6.63 4.66
C VAL A 49 7.73 6.64 3.15
N ALA A 50 6.52 6.99 2.73
CA ALA A 50 6.19 7.16 1.32
C ALA A 50 6.69 8.51 0.74
N GLY A 51 7.30 9.38 1.57
CA GLY A 51 7.84 10.66 1.11
C GLY A 51 6.78 11.65 0.63
N CYS A 52 5.53 11.56 1.11
CA CYS A 52 4.44 12.38 0.59
C CYS A 52 4.72 13.88 0.72
N ASN A 53 5.36 14.29 1.84
CA ASN A 53 5.72 15.68 2.11
C ASN A 53 6.80 16.24 1.15
N ASP A 54 7.49 15.40 0.39
CA ASP A 54 8.56 15.84 -0.51
C ASP A 54 7.97 16.68 -1.65
N CYS A 55 6.83 16.25 -2.20
CA CYS A 55 6.14 16.94 -3.29
C CYS A 55 4.84 17.62 -2.84
N HIS A 56 4.13 17.12 -1.82
CA HIS A 56 2.83 17.65 -1.42
C HIS A 56 2.87 18.73 -0.34
N SER A 57 4.05 19.19 0.08
CA SER A 57 4.17 20.26 1.06
C SER A 57 5.04 21.38 0.49
N PRO A 58 4.59 22.65 0.56
CA PRO A 58 5.44 23.79 0.26
C PRO A 58 6.74 23.74 1.06
N LYS A 59 7.79 24.38 0.53
CA LYS A 59 9.12 24.37 1.14
C LYS A 59 9.48 25.72 1.71
N VAL A 60 10.04 25.70 2.92
CA VAL A 60 10.77 26.83 3.49
C VAL A 60 12.25 26.60 3.24
N PHE A 61 12.92 27.58 2.62
CA PHE A 61 14.36 27.51 2.37
C PHE A 61 15.12 27.99 3.61
N THR A 62 15.98 27.13 4.14
CA THR A 62 16.86 27.41 5.27
C THR A 62 18.32 27.36 4.82
N GLU A 63 19.25 27.78 5.67
CA GLU A 63 20.70 27.65 5.42
C GLU A 63 21.14 26.21 5.15
N GLN A 64 20.40 25.21 5.65
CA GLN A 64 20.67 23.78 5.43
C GLN A 64 19.90 23.19 4.23
N GLY A 65 19.20 24.03 3.47
CA GLY A 65 18.36 23.63 2.33
C GLY A 65 16.85 23.71 2.60
N PRO A 66 16.03 23.25 1.64
CA PRO A 66 14.57 23.29 1.74
C PRO A 66 14.04 22.25 2.73
N ILE A 67 13.16 22.69 3.62
CA ILE A 67 12.40 21.82 4.54
C ILE A 67 10.89 22.00 4.30
N PRO A 68 10.05 21.00 4.62
CA PRO A 68 8.60 21.16 4.55
C PRO A 68 8.08 22.29 5.46
N ASP A 69 7.18 23.11 4.94
CA ASP A 69 6.40 24.06 5.75
C ASP A 69 5.41 23.30 6.63
N THR A 70 5.69 23.28 7.94
CA THR A 70 4.84 22.57 8.93
C THR A 70 3.44 23.15 9.07
N THR A 71 3.20 24.38 8.60
CA THR A 71 1.87 25.03 8.63
C THR A 71 1.00 24.68 7.42
N ARG A 72 1.61 24.07 6.38
CA ARG A 72 0.98 23.76 5.09
C ARG A 72 1.30 22.31 4.63
N LEU A 73 1.43 21.37 5.56
CA LEU A 73 1.75 19.98 5.21
C LEU A 73 0.65 19.35 4.34
N LEU A 74 1.06 18.67 3.28
CA LEU A 74 0.19 17.94 2.36
C LEU A 74 -0.86 18.81 1.65
N SER A 75 -0.65 20.13 1.56
CA SER A 75 -1.56 21.07 0.90
C SER A 75 -1.33 21.23 -0.61
N GLY A 76 -0.27 20.65 -1.17
CA GLY A 76 0.14 20.86 -2.56
C GLY A 76 0.72 22.25 -2.82
N HIS A 77 0.63 22.72 -4.07
CA HIS A 77 1.13 24.03 -4.49
C HIS A 77 0.21 25.17 -3.99
N PRO A 78 0.73 26.24 -3.37
CA PRO A 78 -0.10 27.35 -2.92
C PRO A 78 -0.74 28.09 -4.09
N SER A 79 -2.04 28.41 -3.99
CA SER A 79 -2.77 29.12 -5.05
C SER A 79 -2.35 30.58 -5.21
N ASP A 80 -1.70 31.14 -4.19
CA ASP A 80 -1.22 32.51 -4.11
C ASP A 80 0.25 32.66 -4.57
N GLU A 81 0.95 31.57 -4.87
CA GLU A 81 2.34 31.60 -5.30
C GLU A 81 2.44 31.96 -6.80
N PRO A 82 3.22 32.99 -7.18
CA PRO A 82 3.40 33.33 -8.58
C PRO A 82 4.16 32.23 -9.32
N LEU A 83 3.71 31.93 -10.54
CA LEU A 83 4.44 31.02 -11.42
C LEU A 83 5.77 31.66 -11.86
N PRO A 84 6.84 30.86 -12.02
CA PRO A 84 8.10 31.36 -12.55
C PRO A 84 7.95 31.85 -14.00
N GLU A 85 8.81 32.78 -14.41
CA GLU A 85 8.84 33.27 -15.78
C GLU A 85 9.18 32.14 -16.78
N VAL A 86 8.54 32.16 -17.95
CA VAL A 86 8.84 31.21 -19.02
C VAL A 86 10.21 31.56 -19.63
N PRO A 87 11.17 30.62 -19.69
CA PRO A 87 12.49 30.92 -20.25
C PRO A 87 12.40 31.22 -21.75
N ALA A 88 13.19 32.18 -22.22
CA ALA A 88 13.14 32.69 -23.60
C ALA A 88 13.42 31.64 -24.70
N ASN A 89 14.05 30.52 -24.33
CA ASN A 89 14.55 29.47 -25.22
C ASN A 89 13.85 28.13 -25.04
N VAL A 90 12.60 28.12 -24.52
CA VAL A 90 11.72 26.95 -24.52
C VAL A 90 10.79 27.05 -25.73
N GLN A 91 11.30 26.72 -26.92
CA GLN A 91 10.53 26.48 -28.14
C GLN A 91 10.81 25.07 -28.64
#